data_AF-A0A6L7I4N1-F1
#
_entry.id   AF-A0A6L7I4N1-F1
#
_cell.length_a   1.000
_cell.length_b   1.000
_cell.length_c   1.000
_cell.angle_alpha   90.00
_cell.angle_beta   90.00
_cell.angle_gamma   90.00
#
_symmetry.space_group_name_H-M   'P 1'
#
loop_
_entity.id
_entity.type
_entity.pdbx_description
1 polymer ?
#
loop_
_entity_poly.entity_id
_entity_poly.type
_entity_poly.pdbx_seq_one_letter_code
_entity_poly.pdbx_strand_id
1 'polypeptide(L)'
;MLSCTAQASGLKQRQSELEAIQKQISNQQSALKDTNRQHEKLINLLKKDEQAIAAAAKKVTNTKASLAKTDKKLAELDGRKAELDSLKQKQQKTLSNQLASAYLAGNHDYTKMLLNQQSPATIERLLAYYQFLNKARTDAIKQLQQTMTELTAIESEQKAQQTKLNELILNQEKQAKALTQEQHQRQLTLKQIKRTLSSHGAKLEQLQIEEASLKRVVEQALRAMKDNPSMEGLSSRQKLSWPTKGRIRVGFGSRRSGEVKWKGVMMAAPEGQSINAIASGKVIYADWLRGFGMVMVVDHGKGYMSLYGHAQTLLKDAGDSVNKGETIALVGRSGGQTEPGLYFEVRHKGQAVDPARYCRR
;
A
#
# COMPACT_ATOMS: atom_id res chain seq x y z
N MET A 1 23.62 -78.46 37.20
CA MET A 1 22.79 -77.27 37.50
C MET A 1 23.57 -75.97 37.27
N LEU A 2 23.90 -75.60 36.02
CA LEU A 2 24.71 -74.40 35.73
C LEU A 2 24.24 -73.56 34.52
N SER A 3 23.06 -73.82 33.96
CA SER A 3 22.55 -73.07 32.78
C SER A 3 21.41 -72.09 33.05
N CYS A 4 20.94 -71.94 34.30
CA CYS A 4 19.78 -71.09 34.62
C CYS A 4 20.17 -69.68 35.14
N THR A 5 21.39 -69.50 35.64
CA THR A 5 21.85 -68.23 36.24
C THR A 5 22.31 -67.19 35.22
N ALA A 6 22.76 -67.61 34.02
CA ALA A 6 23.21 -66.70 32.96
C ALA A 6 22.06 -66.01 32.19
N GLN A 7 20.84 -66.57 32.20
CA GLN A 7 19.66 -65.96 31.56
C GLN A 7 19.00 -64.89 32.46
N ALA A 8 19.08 -65.03 33.79
CA ALA A 8 18.50 -64.09 34.74
C ALA A 8 19.28 -62.75 34.82
N SER A 9 20.61 -62.78 34.66
CA SER A 9 21.44 -61.56 34.61
C SER A 9 21.22 -60.75 33.33
N GLY A 10 21.07 -61.42 32.17
CA GLY A 10 20.76 -60.78 30.90
C GLY A 10 19.36 -60.15 30.84
N LEU A 11 18.38 -60.72 31.56
CA LEU A 11 17.03 -60.15 31.68
C LEU A 11 17.02 -58.87 32.54
N LYS A 12 17.74 -58.85 33.68
CA LYS A 12 17.90 -57.63 34.50
C LYS A 12 18.63 -56.52 33.75
N GLN A 13 19.67 -56.87 32.98
CA GLN A 13 20.41 -55.92 32.16
C GLN A 13 19.53 -55.31 31.05
N ARG A 14 18.75 -56.14 30.34
CA ARG A 14 17.78 -55.67 29.33
C ARG A 14 16.65 -54.82 29.93
N GLN A 15 16.22 -55.12 31.15
CA GLN A 15 15.21 -54.33 31.87
C GLN A 15 15.76 -52.95 32.26
N SER A 16 17.01 -52.89 32.73
CA SER A 16 17.71 -51.63 33.01
C SER A 16 17.97 -50.81 31.73
N GLU A 17 18.32 -51.46 30.62
CA GLU A 17 18.43 -50.83 29.30
C GLU A 17 17.07 -50.28 28.81
N LEU A 18 15.98 -51.02 29.00
CA LEU A 18 14.62 -50.56 28.70
C LEU A 18 14.22 -49.35 29.54
N GLU A 19 14.49 -49.35 30.84
CA GLU A 19 14.24 -48.21 31.72
C GLU A 19 15.08 -46.98 31.33
N ALA A 20 16.35 -47.19 30.96
CA ALA A 20 17.21 -46.13 30.45
C ALA A 20 16.70 -45.54 29.13
N ILE A 21 16.26 -46.40 28.20
CA ILE A 21 15.64 -45.98 26.93
C ILE A 21 14.32 -45.24 27.18
N GLN A 22 13.46 -45.74 28.06
CA GLN A 22 12.21 -45.06 28.41
C GLN A 22 12.46 -43.68 29.04
N LYS A 23 13.47 -43.58 29.91
CA LYS A 23 13.90 -42.29 30.50
C LYS A 23 14.45 -41.34 29.44
N GLN A 24 15.24 -41.84 28.49
CA GLN A 24 15.71 -41.07 27.34
C GLN A 24 14.55 -40.58 26.46
N ILE A 25 13.57 -41.44 26.16
CA ILE A 25 12.37 -41.08 25.40
C ILE A 25 11.58 -40.00 26.15
N SER A 26 11.33 -40.16 27.45
CA SER A 26 10.61 -39.17 28.26
C SER A 26 11.34 -37.82 28.31
N ASN A 27 12.68 -37.84 28.47
CA ASN A 27 13.49 -36.63 28.45
C ASN A 27 13.52 -35.95 27.08
N GLN A 28 13.54 -36.72 25.99
CA GLN A 28 13.43 -36.19 24.64
C GLN A 28 12.04 -35.60 24.39
N GLN A 29 10.96 -36.26 24.85
CA GLN A 29 9.60 -35.76 24.74
C GLN A 29 9.39 -34.45 25.51
N SER A 30 9.92 -34.34 26.73
CA SER A 30 9.84 -33.09 27.51
C SER A 30 10.65 -31.97 26.86
N ALA A 31 11.88 -32.25 26.39
CA ALA A 31 12.70 -31.29 25.66
C ALA A 31 12.03 -30.81 24.35
N LEU A 32 11.38 -31.71 23.61
CA LEU A 32 10.60 -31.38 22.41
C LEU A 32 9.41 -30.47 22.76
N LYS A 33 8.68 -30.76 23.84
CA LYS A 33 7.57 -29.93 24.30
C LYS A 33 8.00 -28.52 24.67
N ASP A 34 9.13 -28.36 25.36
CA ASP A 34 9.65 -27.05 25.73
C ASP A 34 10.20 -26.29 24.52
N THR A 35 10.86 -26.99 23.59
CA THR A 35 11.27 -26.43 22.30
C THR A 35 10.07 -25.92 21.50
N ASN A 36 8.98 -26.69 21.45
CA ASN A 36 7.73 -26.28 20.79
C ASN A 36 7.10 -25.06 21.47
N ARG A 37 7.07 -25.00 22.81
CA ARG A 37 6.60 -23.81 23.54
C ARG A 37 7.43 -22.57 23.25
N GLN A 38 8.75 -22.69 23.20
CA GLN A 38 9.64 -21.58 22.82
C GLN A 38 9.40 -21.15 21.38
N HIS A 39 9.22 -22.11 20.47
CA HIS A 39 8.90 -21.83 19.09
C HIS A 39 7.57 -21.07 18.95
N GLU A 40 6.50 -21.49 19.63
CA GLU A 40 5.22 -20.76 19.64
C GLU A 40 5.37 -19.32 20.16
N LYS A 41 6.19 -19.10 21.19
CA LYS A 41 6.49 -17.74 21.67
C LYS A 41 7.18 -16.90 20.59
N LEU A 42 8.14 -17.47 19.88
CA LEU A 42 8.85 -16.79 18.79
C LEU A 42 7.93 -16.51 17.59
N ILE A 43 7.03 -17.44 17.26
CA ILE A 43 6.02 -17.23 16.21
C ILE A 43 5.06 -16.08 16.59
N ASN A 44 4.63 -16.01 17.85
CA ASN A 44 3.81 -14.89 18.34
C ASN A 44 4.57 -13.56 18.34
N LEU A 45 5.87 -13.57 18.67
CA LEU A 45 6.72 -12.40 18.55
C LEU A 45 6.85 -11.96 17.09
N LEU A 46 7.12 -12.89 16.17
CA LEU A 46 7.19 -12.62 14.73
C LEU A 46 5.88 -12.02 14.20
N LYS A 47 4.72 -12.52 14.64
CA LYS A 47 3.42 -11.94 14.30
C LYS A 47 3.35 -10.47 14.71
N LYS A 48 3.74 -10.15 15.95
CA LYS A 48 3.73 -8.76 16.46
C LYS A 48 4.68 -7.86 15.67
N ASP A 49 5.91 -8.31 15.44
CA ASP A 49 6.92 -7.58 14.66
C ASP A 49 6.39 -7.29 13.23
N GLU A 50 5.79 -8.29 12.57
CA GLU A 50 5.27 -8.13 11.21
C GLU A 50 4.01 -7.26 11.14
N GLN A 51 3.15 -7.28 12.16
CA GLN A 51 2.02 -6.35 12.28
C GLN A 51 2.49 -4.90 12.50
N ALA A 52 3.55 -4.70 13.31
CA ALA A 52 4.15 -3.38 13.51
C ALA A 52 4.78 -2.84 12.20
N ILE A 53 5.52 -3.69 11.48
CA ILE A 53 6.05 -3.37 10.14
C ILE A 53 4.92 -3.01 9.17
N ALA A 54 3.83 -3.78 9.15
CA ALA A 54 2.68 -3.53 8.29
C ALA A 54 2.06 -2.16 8.57
N ALA A 55 1.87 -1.81 9.85
CA ALA A 55 1.34 -0.51 10.26
C ALA A 55 2.29 0.65 9.89
N ALA A 56 3.60 0.48 10.11
CA ALA A 56 4.61 1.46 9.75
C ALA A 56 4.68 1.67 8.23
N ALA A 57 4.68 0.59 7.44
CA ALA A 57 4.67 0.65 5.98
C ALA A 57 3.40 1.31 5.41
N LYS A 58 2.22 1.06 6.02
CA LYS A 58 0.96 1.74 5.67
C LYS A 58 1.08 3.25 5.88
N LYS A 59 1.63 3.68 7.01
CA LYS A 59 1.89 5.10 7.31
C LYS A 59 2.83 5.74 6.29
N VAL A 60 3.97 5.10 5.99
CA VAL A 60 4.93 5.60 4.98
C VAL A 60 4.27 5.77 3.62
N THR A 61 3.45 4.80 3.20
CA THR A 61 2.74 4.84 1.92
C THR A 61 1.74 5.98 1.85
N ASN A 62 0.95 6.19 2.91
CA ASN A 62 -0.01 7.28 3.00
C ASN A 62 0.68 8.66 3.01
N THR A 63 1.79 8.79 3.74
CA THR A 63 2.61 10.01 3.74
C THR A 63 3.19 10.27 2.35
N LYS A 64 3.70 9.24 1.66
CA LYS A 64 4.22 9.36 0.28
C LYS A 64 3.15 9.80 -0.72
N ALA A 65 1.93 9.27 -0.62
CA ALA A 65 0.81 9.70 -1.45
C ALA A 65 0.44 11.18 -1.17
N SER A 66 0.50 11.59 0.09
CA SER A 66 0.22 12.97 0.50
C SER A 66 1.29 13.94 0.02
N LEU A 67 2.57 13.56 0.08
CA LEU A 67 3.69 14.30 -0.51
C LEU A 67 3.47 14.53 -2.00
N ALA A 68 3.23 13.45 -2.76
CA ALA A 68 3.00 13.55 -4.21
C ALA A 68 1.80 14.45 -4.57
N LYS A 69 0.75 14.46 -3.75
CA LYS A 69 -0.40 15.36 -3.93
C LYS A 69 -0.03 16.82 -3.66
N THR A 70 0.72 17.08 -2.58
CA THR A 70 1.20 18.43 -2.24
C THR A 70 2.17 18.96 -3.30
N ASP A 71 3.10 18.13 -3.78
CA ASP A 71 4.04 18.49 -4.85
C ASP A 71 3.31 18.86 -6.14
N LYS A 72 2.30 18.06 -6.53
CA LYS A 72 1.46 18.37 -7.70
C LYS A 72 0.73 19.70 -7.52
N LYS A 73 0.17 19.94 -6.33
CA LYS A 73 -0.56 21.19 -6.04
C LYS A 73 0.37 22.41 -6.06
N LEU A 74 1.59 22.29 -5.54
CA LEU A 74 2.61 23.34 -5.63
C LEU A 74 2.94 23.67 -7.10
N ALA A 75 3.17 22.65 -7.93
CA ALA A 75 3.42 22.84 -9.35
C ALA A 75 2.24 23.51 -10.10
N GLU A 76 1.00 23.16 -9.75
CA GLU A 76 -0.21 23.82 -10.28
C GLU A 76 -0.27 25.31 -9.86
N LEU A 77 0.06 25.62 -8.60
CA LEU A 77 0.09 27.00 -8.08
C LEU A 77 1.21 27.82 -8.73
N ASP A 78 2.40 27.24 -8.93
CA ASP A 78 3.53 27.89 -9.61
C ASP A 78 3.17 28.26 -11.05
N GLY A 79 2.52 27.35 -11.78
CA GLY A 79 2.01 27.62 -13.12
C GLY A 79 1.00 28.78 -13.12
N ARG A 80 0.03 28.75 -12.20
CA ARG A 80 -0.99 29.81 -12.11
C ARG A 80 -0.39 31.16 -11.71
N LYS A 81 0.60 31.17 -10.81
CA LYS A 81 1.34 32.38 -10.43
C LYS A 81 2.02 33.00 -11.64
N ALA A 82 2.75 32.21 -12.42
CA ALA A 82 3.44 32.69 -13.62
C ALA A 82 2.47 33.29 -14.67
N GLU A 83 1.31 32.66 -14.86
CA GLU A 83 0.25 33.20 -15.74
C GLU A 83 -0.25 34.57 -15.26
N LEU A 84 -0.58 34.68 -13.97
CA LEU A 84 -1.10 35.92 -13.40
C LEU A 84 -0.04 37.02 -13.34
N ASP A 85 1.23 36.69 -13.10
CA ASP A 85 2.33 37.66 -13.16
C ASP A 85 2.50 38.20 -14.58
N SER A 86 2.41 37.35 -15.61
CA SER A 86 2.40 37.80 -17.00
C SER A 86 1.21 38.70 -17.32
N LEU A 87 0.01 38.33 -16.83
CA LEU A 87 -1.21 39.12 -17.00
C LEU A 87 -1.09 40.49 -16.33
N LYS A 88 -0.61 40.51 -15.08
CA LYS A 88 -0.35 41.73 -14.30
C LYS A 88 0.61 42.65 -15.05
N GLN A 89 1.73 42.14 -15.57
CA GLN A 89 2.69 42.93 -16.33
C GLN A 89 2.05 43.54 -17.59
N LYS A 90 1.22 42.78 -18.33
CA LYS A 90 0.50 43.28 -19.51
C LYS A 90 -0.51 44.37 -19.14
N GLN A 91 -1.29 44.17 -18.08
CA GLN A 91 -2.24 45.16 -17.57
C GLN A 91 -1.53 46.44 -17.11
N GLN A 92 -0.45 46.31 -16.34
CA GLN A 92 0.37 47.44 -15.88
C GLN A 92 0.99 48.22 -17.04
N LYS A 93 1.54 47.54 -18.05
CA LYS A 93 2.09 48.19 -19.25
C LYS A 93 1.00 48.95 -20.02
N THR A 94 -0.17 48.36 -20.18
CA THR A 94 -1.31 48.99 -20.86
C THR A 94 -1.78 50.25 -20.12
N LEU A 95 -1.98 50.15 -18.80
CA LEU A 95 -2.36 51.29 -17.95
C LEU A 95 -1.28 52.37 -17.93
N SER A 96 0.00 51.99 -17.86
CA SER A 96 1.13 52.92 -17.91
C SER A 96 1.17 53.70 -19.22
N ASN A 97 1.00 53.04 -20.37
CA ASN A 97 0.92 53.70 -21.68
C ASN A 97 -0.28 54.67 -21.77
N GLN A 98 -1.43 54.29 -21.23
CA GLN A 98 -2.63 55.14 -21.19
C GLN A 98 -2.42 56.38 -20.31
N LEU A 99 -1.79 56.23 -19.15
CA LEU A 99 -1.45 57.33 -18.24
C LEU A 99 -0.40 58.26 -18.85
N ALA A 100 0.65 57.72 -19.47
CA ALA A 100 1.69 58.50 -20.16
C ALA A 100 1.09 59.32 -21.30
N SER A 101 0.21 58.72 -22.11
CA SER A 101 -0.49 59.43 -23.19
C SER A 101 -1.40 60.53 -22.66
N ALA A 102 -2.13 60.29 -21.56
CA ALA A 102 -2.96 61.31 -20.91
C ALA A 102 -2.14 62.46 -20.33
N TYR A 103 -0.98 62.16 -19.75
CA TYR A 103 -0.05 63.15 -19.22
C TYR A 103 0.57 64.02 -20.32
N LEU A 104 1.06 63.40 -21.40
CA LEU A 104 1.62 64.09 -22.57
C LEU A 104 0.59 64.94 -23.30
N ALA A 105 -0.69 64.54 -23.29
CA ALA A 105 -1.80 65.35 -23.79
C ALA A 105 -2.10 66.59 -22.91
N GLY A 106 -1.27 66.88 -21.91
CA GLY A 106 -1.32 68.11 -21.11
C GLY A 106 -2.00 67.97 -19.75
N ASN A 107 -2.43 66.76 -19.38
CA ASN A 107 -3.07 66.36 -18.11
C ASN A 107 -4.35 67.13 -17.70
N HIS A 108 -4.60 68.35 -18.14
CA HIS A 108 -5.77 69.16 -17.81
C HIS A 108 -5.97 70.22 -18.88
N ASP A 109 -7.02 70.07 -19.70
CA ASP A 109 -8.01 71.14 -19.76
C ASP A 109 -9.30 70.65 -20.43
N TYR A 110 -9.96 69.66 -19.81
CA TYR A 110 -11.32 69.26 -20.18
C TYR A 110 -12.25 70.48 -20.24
N THR A 111 -12.02 71.43 -19.32
CA THR A 111 -12.64 72.74 -19.26
C THR A 111 -12.29 73.62 -20.46
N LYS A 112 -11.02 73.92 -20.78
CA LYS A 112 -10.74 74.72 -22.00
C LYS A 112 -11.18 74.01 -23.28
N MET A 113 -11.13 72.69 -23.36
CA MET A 113 -11.53 71.96 -24.57
C MET A 113 -13.05 71.96 -24.77
N LEU A 114 -13.84 71.86 -23.69
CA LEU A 114 -15.29 72.06 -23.72
C LEU A 114 -15.66 73.51 -24.07
N LEU A 115 -14.89 74.48 -23.57
CA LEU A 115 -15.12 75.91 -23.79
C LEU A 115 -14.70 76.39 -25.18
N ASN A 116 -13.91 75.61 -25.93
CA ASN A 116 -13.35 76.00 -27.23
C ASN A 116 -14.04 75.33 -28.45
N GLN A 117 -15.20 74.65 -28.27
CA GLN A 117 -15.91 73.98 -29.37
C GLN A 117 -17.17 74.72 -29.82
N GLN A 118 -17.29 74.94 -31.13
CA GLN A 118 -18.33 75.76 -31.76
C GLN A 118 -19.65 75.03 -32.06
N SER A 119 -19.75 73.70 -31.87
CA SER A 119 -20.94 72.91 -32.21
C SER A 119 -21.43 71.98 -31.07
N PRO A 120 -22.70 72.08 -30.63
CA PRO A 120 -23.25 71.25 -29.55
C PRO A 120 -23.19 69.72 -29.80
N ALA A 121 -23.43 69.27 -31.03
CA ALA A 121 -23.43 67.84 -31.39
C ALA A 121 -22.04 67.17 -31.31
N THR A 122 -20.97 67.94 -31.45
CA THR A 122 -19.60 67.42 -31.30
C THR A 122 -19.22 67.27 -29.82
N ILE A 123 -19.70 68.20 -28.99
CA ILE A 123 -19.54 68.13 -27.53
C ILE A 123 -20.23 66.89 -26.98
N GLU A 124 -21.49 66.62 -27.36
CA GLU A 124 -22.24 65.45 -26.88
C GLU A 124 -21.53 64.12 -27.20
N ARG A 125 -21.08 63.94 -28.44
CA ARG A 125 -20.33 62.73 -28.86
C ARG A 125 -19.01 62.59 -28.11
N LEU A 126 -18.30 63.70 -27.93
CA LEU A 126 -17.04 63.73 -27.20
C LEU A 126 -17.25 63.34 -25.72
N LEU A 127 -18.29 63.88 -25.07
CA LEU A 127 -18.68 63.52 -23.70
C LEU A 127 -18.96 62.01 -23.59
N ALA A 128 -19.71 61.45 -24.53
CA ALA A 128 -19.96 60.00 -24.58
C ALA A 128 -18.66 59.20 -24.71
N TYR A 129 -17.76 59.58 -25.64
CA TYR A 129 -16.47 58.90 -25.79
C TYR A 129 -15.60 58.97 -24.54
N TYR A 130 -15.60 60.10 -23.83
CA TYR A 130 -14.90 60.23 -22.55
C TYR A 130 -15.50 59.33 -21.46
N GLN A 131 -16.82 59.23 -21.37
CA GLN A 131 -17.47 58.33 -20.43
C GLN A 131 -17.10 56.87 -20.71
N PHE A 132 -17.14 56.44 -21.98
CA PHE A 132 -16.72 55.10 -22.38
C PHE A 132 -15.24 54.84 -22.06
N LEU A 133 -14.36 55.81 -22.34
CA LEU A 133 -12.92 55.69 -22.04
C LEU A 133 -12.65 55.60 -20.54
N ASN A 134 -13.29 56.45 -19.73
CA ASN A 134 -13.14 56.42 -18.28
C ASN A 134 -13.69 55.12 -17.68
N LYS A 135 -14.83 54.64 -18.18
CA LYS A 135 -15.38 53.33 -17.80
C LYS A 135 -14.38 52.21 -18.10
N ALA A 136 -13.84 52.16 -19.33
CA ALA A 136 -12.83 51.17 -19.70
C ALA A 136 -11.57 51.24 -18.82
N ARG A 137 -11.13 52.45 -18.44
CA ARG A 137 -10.01 52.65 -17.50
C ARG A 137 -10.33 52.13 -16.10
N THR A 138 -11.49 52.46 -15.55
CA THR A 138 -11.93 51.96 -14.23
C THR A 138 -12.03 50.43 -14.25
N ASP A 139 -12.57 49.85 -15.32
CA ASP A 139 -12.66 48.40 -15.48
C ASP A 139 -11.26 47.75 -15.55
N ALA A 140 -10.31 48.35 -16.27
CA ALA A 140 -8.93 47.87 -16.33
C ALA A 140 -8.20 47.93 -14.98
N ILE A 141 -8.40 49.01 -14.20
CA ILE A 141 -7.86 49.12 -12.83
C ILE A 141 -8.47 48.04 -11.94
N LYS A 142 -9.79 47.81 -12.03
CA LYS A 142 -10.48 46.77 -11.26
C LYS A 142 -9.96 45.37 -11.60
N GLN A 143 -9.73 45.08 -12.88
CA GLN A 143 -9.14 43.82 -13.33
C GLN A 143 -7.70 43.63 -12.80
N LEU A 144 -6.89 44.69 -12.78
CA LEU A 144 -5.54 44.63 -12.20
C LEU A 144 -5.58 44.39 -10.69
N GLN A 145 -6.48 45.05 -9.96
CA GLN A 145 -6.68 44.83 -8.52
C GLN A 145 -7.13 43.40 -8.22
N GLN A 146 -8.05 42.85 -9.03
CA GLN A 146 -8.45 41.44 -8.94
C GLN A 146 -7.26 40.51 -9.18
N THR A 147 -6.46 40.75 -10.22
CA THR A 147 -5.25 39.96 -10.54
C THR A 147 -4.25 39.99 -9.39
N MET A 148 -4.02 41.15 -8.77
CA MET A 148 -3.14 41.28 -7.59
C MET A 148 -3.69 40.55 -6.38
N THR A 149 -5.01 40.59 -6.16
CA THR A 149 -5.67 39.88 -5.06
C THR A 149 -5.53 38.36 -5.23
N GLU A 150 -5.77 37.84 -6.44
CA GLU A 150 -5.54 36.43 -6.78
C GLU A 150 -4.09 36.00 -6.56
N LEU A 151 -3.12 36.82 -6.99
CA LEU A 151 -1.69 36.56 -6.76
C LEU A 151 -1.37 36.44 -5.27
N THR A 152 -1.83 37.38 -4.44
CA THR A 152 -1.58 37.33 -2.98
C THR A 152 -2.21 36.11 -2.32
N ALA A 153 -3.40 35.68 -2.79
CA ALA A 153 -4.05 34.47 -2.31
C ALA A 153 -3.24 33.22 -2.67
N ILE A 154 -2.72 33.14 -3.89
CA ILE A 154 -1.85 32.04 -4.34
C ILE A 154 -0.55 32.00 -3.55
N GLU A 155 0.10 33.14 -3.31
CA GLU A 155 1.35 33.19 -2.52
C GLU A 155 1.13 32.71 -1.08
N SER A 156 0.00 33.08 -0.48
CA SER A 156 -0.41 32.58 0.83
C SER A 156 -0.64 31.06 0.81
N GLU A 157 -1.36 30.55 -0.21
CA GLU A 157 -1.61 29.12 -0.36
C GLU A 157 -0.31 28.34 -0.59
N GLN A 158 0.61 28.84 -1.42
CA GLN A 158 1.93 28.25 -1.65
C GLN A 158 2.73 28.14 -0.35
N LYS A 159 2.77 29.21 0.45
CA LYS A 159 3.44 29.18 1.75
C LYS A 159 2.84 28.13 2.67
N ALA A 160 1.50 28.02 2.72
CA ALA A 160 0.82 26.98 3.49
C ALA A 160 1.18 25.57 3.00
N GLN A 161 1.17 25.33 1.68
CA GLN A 161 1.58 24.03 1.12
C GLN A 161 3.06 23.71 1.40
N GLN A 162 3.96 24.70 1.38
CA GLN A 162 5.37 24.51 1.72
C GLN A 162 5.57 24.11 3.18
N THR A 163 4.84 24.75 4.11
CA THR A 163 4.90 24.35 5.53
C THR A 163 4.40 22.92 5.73
N LYS A 164 3.29 22.56 5.09
CA LYS A 164 2.76 21.20 5.10
C LYS A 164 3.72 20.19 4.49
N LEU A 165 4.40 20.55 3.41
CA LEU A 165 5.42 19.71 2.77
C LEU A 165 6.56 19.39 3.74
N ASN A 166 7.09 20.41 4.43
CA ASN A 166 8.15 20.24 5.42
C ASN A 166 7.71 19.33 6.58
N GLU A 167 6.49 19.49 7.08
CA GLU A 167 5.92 18.61 8.12
C GLU A 167 5.80 17.16 7.64
N LEU A 168 5.34 16.93 6.41
CA LEU A 168 5.21 15.60 5.83
C LEU A 168 6.58 14.92 5.64
N ILE A 169 7.62 15.66 5.24
CA ILE A 169 8.99 15.15 5.11
C ILE A 169 9.52 14.72 6.48
N LEU A 170 9.39 15.56 7.52
CA LEU A 170 9.81 15.21 8.88
C LEU A 170 9.07 13.97 9.41
N ASN A 171 7.78 13.85 9.12
CA ASN A 171 7.00 12.67 9.49
C ASN A 171 7.44 11.42 8.73
N GLN A 172 7.77 11.54 7.44
CA GLN A 172 8.28 10.44 6.63
C GLN A 172 9.61 9.91 7.19
N GLU A 173 10.54 10.80 7.57
CA GLU A 173 11.82 10.40 8.17
C GLU A 173 11.63 9.65 9.48
N LYS A 174 10.75 10.14 10.37
CA LYS A 174 10.43 9.46 11.64
C LYS A 174 9.83 8.06 11.37
N GLN A 175 8.91 7.96 10.43
CA GLN A 175 8.29 6.68 10.06
C GLN A 175 9.28 5.71 9.43
N ALA A 176 10.20 6.19 8.59
CA ALA A 176 11.25 5.36 7.97
C ALA A 176 12.24 4.81 9.01
N LYS A 177 12.63 5.63 10.00
CA LYS A 177 13.46 5.20 11.13
C LYS A 177 12.78 4.11 11.95
N ALA A 178 11.50 4.32 12.32
CA ALA A 178 10.72 3.32 13.05
C ALA A 178 10.58 2.00 12.26
N LEU A 179 10.26 2.07 10.96
CA LEU A 179 10.16 0.89 10.11
C LEU A 179 11.48 0.09 10.06
N THR A 180 12.62 0.77 9.98
CA THR A 180 13.95 0.14 9.95
C THR A 180 14.24 -0.59 11.28
N GLN A 181 13.86 0.01 12.41
CA GLN A 181 14.01 -0.61 13.74
C GLN A 181 13.17 -1.88 13.86
N GLU A 182 11.91 -1.86 13.43
CA GLU A 182 11.03 -3.04 13.44
C GLU A 182 11.56 -4.15 12.53
N GLN A 183 12.08 -3.80 11.34
CA GLN A 183 12.71 -4.76 10.43
C GLN A 183 13.95 -5.43 11.04
N HIS A 184 14.76 -4.67 11.79
CA HIS A 184 15.90 -5.22 12.51
C HIS A 184 15.45 -6.20 13.61
N GLN A 185 14.45 -5.83 14.40
CA GLN A 185 13.90 -6.70 15.46
C GLN A 185 13.39 -8.02 14.87
N ARG A 186 12.60 -7.93 13.80
CA ARG A 186 12.14 -9.10 13.04
C ARG A 186 13.30 -10.00 12.60
N GLN A 187 14.40 -9.42 12.11
CA GLN A 187 15.55 -10.21 11.67
C GLN A 187 16.18 -11.01 12.82
N LEU A 188 16.23 -10.45 14.03
CA LEU A 188 16.69 -11.16 15.23
C LEU A 188 15.76 -12.32 15.58
N THR A 189 14.43 -12.07 15.59
CA THR A 189 13.40 -13.09 15.82
C THR A 189 13.54 -14.25 14.82
N LEU A 190 13.76 -13.96 13.53
CA LEU A 190 13.95 -14.99 12.51
C LEU A 190 15.24 -15.80 12.70
N LYS A 191 16.33 -15.16 13.14
CA LYS A 191 17.58 -15.87 13.47
C LYS A 191 17.35 -16.86 14.61
N GLN A 192 16.57 -16.49 15.63
CA GLN A 192 16.20 -17.37 16.74
C GLN A 192 15.34 -18.54 16.26
N ILE A 193 14.29 -18.26 15.48
CA ILE A 193 13.39 -19.29 14.92
C ILE A 193 14.18 -20.34 14.12
N LYS A 194 15.12 -19.89 13.26
CA LYS A 194 15.93 -20.80 12.44
C LYS A 194 16.80 -21.74 13.27
N ARG A 195 17.34 -21.29 14.41
CA ARG A 195 18.15 -22.15 15.30
C ARG A 195 17.30 -23.26 15.92
N THR A 196 16.05 -22.96 16.26
CA THR A 196 15.10 -23.91 16.83
C THR A 196 14.60 -24.95 15.80
N LEU A 197 14.60 -24.63 14.50
CA LEU A 197 13.96 -25.44 13.44
C LEU A 197 14.88 -26.46 12.73
N SER A 198 16.00 -26.85 13.34
CA SER A 198 17.10 -27.56 12.66
C SER A 198 16.82 -29.02 12.24
N SER A 199 15.67 -29.61 12.63
CA SER A 199 15.33 -31.00 12.30
C SER A 199 14.27 -31.14 11.21
N HIS A 200 14.43 -32.13 10.32
CA HIS A 200 13.51 -32.37 9.20
C HIS A 200 12.08 -32.74 9.64
N GLY A 201 11.93 -33.44 10.78
CA GLY A 201 10.62 -33.80 11.34
C GLY A 201 9.80 -32.58 11.79
N ALA A 202 10.45 -31.60 12.43
CA ALA A 202 9.78 -30.36 12.86
C ALA A 202 9.22 -29.58 11.66
N LYS A 203 9.89 -29.60 10.50
CA LYS A 203 9.43 -28.88 9.31
C LYS A 203 8.13 -29.43 8.72
N LEU A 204 7.93 -30.75 8.73
CA LEU A 204 6.69 -31.35 8.24
C LEU A 204 5.51 -31.01 9.15
N GLU A 205 5.71 -31.10 10.46
CA GLU A 205 4.70 -30.72 11.47
C GLU A 205 4.29 -29.25 11.31
N GLN A 206 5.26 -28.34 11.10
CA GLN A 206 4.96 -26.93 10.83
C GLN A 206 4.09 -26.74 9.58
N LEU A 207 4.39 -27.42 8.47
CA LEU A 207 3.59 -27.31 7.25
C LEU A 207 2.15 -27.79 7.45
N GLN A 208 1.94 -28.82 8.28
CA GLN A 208 0.60 -29.30 8.62
C GLN A 208 -0.17 -28.27 9.47
N ILE A 209 0.49 -27.61 10.43
CA ILE A 209 -0.11 -26.54 11.24
C ILE A 209 -0.46 -25.31 10.39
N GLU A 210 0.43 -24.92 9.46
CA GLU A 210 0.18 -23.85 8.49
C GLU A 210 -1.04 -24.18 7.61
N GLU A 211 -1.11 -25.40 7.07
CA GLU A 211 -2.24 -25.85 6.25
C GLU A 211 -3.55 -25.85 7.03
N ALA A 212 -3.56 -26.36 8.27
CA ALA A 212 -4.73 -26.36 9.14
C ALA A 212 -5.21 -24.94 9.45
N SER A 213 -4.26 -24.02 9.68
CA SER A 213 -4.58 -22.61 9.92
C SER A 213 -5.22 -21.95 8.70
N LEU A 214 -4.69 -22.22 7.50
CA LEU A 214 -5.27 -21.75 6.26
C LEU A 214 -6.66 -22.34 6.00
N LYS A 215 -6.85 -23.65 6.21
CA LYS A 215 -8.17 -24.30 6.06
C LYS A 215 -9.21 -23.63 6.96
N ARG A 216 -8.88 -23.38 8.23
CA ARG A 216 -9.77 -22.71 9.18
C ARG A 216 -10.20 -21.32 8.70
N VAL A 217 -9.25 -20.50 8.22
CA VAL A 217 -9.54 -19.16 7.69
C VAL A 217 -10.44 -19.25 6.46
N VAL A 218 -10.14 -20.15 5.53
CA VAL A 218 -10.95 -20.33 4.33
C VAL A 218 -12.35 -20.85 4.66
N GLU A 219 -12.51 -21.76 5.61
CA GLU A 219 -13.82 -22.24 6.06
C GLU A 219 -14.65 -21.16 6.75
N GLN A 220 -14.03 -20.35 7.61
CA GLN A 220 -14.67 -19.18 8.22
C GLN A 220 -15.11 -18.19 7.13
N ALA A 221 -14.25 -17.95 6.16
CA ALA A 221 -14.54 -17.06 5.04
C ALA A 221 -15.69 -17.61 4.17
N LEU A 222 -15.70 -18.90 3.85
CA LEU A 222 -16.79 -19.58 3.11
C LEU A 222 -18.14 -19.48 3.83
N ARG A 223 -18.15 -19.46 5.16
CA ARG A 223 -19.39 -19.24 5.94
C ARG A 223 -19.89 -17.80 5.80
N ALA A 224 -18.99 -16.82 5.87
CA ALA A 224 -19.32 -15.41 5.69
C ALA A 224 -19.75 -15.05 4.25
N MET A 225 -19.40 -15.87 3.25
CA MET A 225 -19.75 -15.67 1.84
C MET A 225 -21.22 -15.98 1.49
N LYS A 226 -21.96 -16.72 2.33
CA LYS A 226 -23.34 -17.14 2.01
C LYS A 226 -24.31 -15.98 1.79
N ASP A 227 -23.93 -14.76 2.18
CA ASP A 227 -24.78 -13.58 2.12
C ASP A 227 -24.56 -12.70 0.87
N ASN A 228 -23.68 -13.08 -0.07
CA ASN A 228 -23.26 -12.18 -1.16
C ASN A 228 -23.24 -12.82 -2.57
N PRO A 229 -24.40 -13.13 -3.18
CA PRO A 229 -24.49 -13.93 -4.42
C PRO A 229 -24.25 -13.18 -5.74
N SER A 230 -24.12 -11.85 -5.77
CA SER A 230 -24.21 -11.08 -7.03
C SER A 230 -22.90 -10.91 -7.83
N MET A 231 -21.81 -11.60 -7.48
CA MET A 231 -20.52 -11.44 -8.17
C MET A 231 -20.33 -12.46 -9.31
N GLU A 232 -19.66 -12.03 -10.39
CA GLU A 232 -19.57 -12.76 -11.66
C GLU A 232 -18.66 -14.02 -11.62
N GLY A 233 -17.81 -14.17 -10.60
CA GLY A 233 -16.80 -15.23 -10.50
C GLY A 233 -15.52 -14.93 -11.28
N LEU A 234 -14.66 -15.94 -11.42
CA LEU A 234 -13.46 -15.85 -12.27
C LEU A 234 -13.69 -16.60 -13.59
N SER A 235 -13.62 -15.88 -14.71
CA SER A 235 -13.71 -16.49 -16.05
C SER A 235 -12.32 -16.81 -16.59
N SER A 236 -12.04 -18.08 -16.88
CA SER A 236 -10.79 -18.48 -17.56
C SER A 236 -10.72 -18.04 -19.03
N ARG A 237 -11.87 -17.65 -19.63
CA ARG A 237 -11.93 -17.12 -21.00
C ARG A 237 -11.47 -15.67 -21.07
N GLN A 238 -11.73 -14.89 -20.03
CA GLN A 238 -11.20 -13.53 -19.88
C GLN A 238 -9.85 -13.61 -19.17
N LYS A 239 -8.76 -13.60 -19.93
CA LYS A 239 -7.39 -13.62 -19.40
C LYS A 239 -7.20 -12.47 -18.41
N LEU A 240 -7.05 -12.79 -17.13
CA LEU A 240 -6.81 -11.82 -16.06
C LEU A 240 -5.33 -11.45 -16.02
N SER A 241 -5.03 -10.29 -15.46
CA SER A 241 -3.64 -9.88 -15.22
C SER A 241 -3.10 -10.57 -13.98
N TRP A 242 -1.81 -10.89 -13.96
CA TRP A 242 -1.14 -11.28 -12.72
C TRP A 242 -1.24 -10.15 -11.67
N PRO A 243 -1.36 -10.50 -10.37
CA PRO A 243 -1.56 -9.53 -9.30
C PRO A 243 -0.35 -8.64 -9.03
N THR A 244 0.84 -9.04 -9.48
CA THR A 244 2.04 -8.19 -9.42
C THR A 244 2.97 -8.52 -10.58
N LYS A 245 3.80 -7.57 -11.00
CA LYS A 245 4.81 -7.80 -12.04
C LYS A 245 6.01 -8.54 -11.45
N GLY A 246 6.30 -9.74 -11.93
CA GLY A 246 7.37 -10.55 -11.34
C GLY A 246 7.64 -11.87 -12.05
N ARG A 247 8.78 -12.49 -11.73
CA ARG A 247 9.08 -13.87 -12.17
C ARG A 247 8.46 -14.88 -11.20
N ILE A 248 7.81 -15.91 -11.73
CA ILE A 248 7.35 -17.04 -10.91
C ILE A 248 8.60 -17.83 -10.49
N ARG A 249 8.92 -17.84 -9.19
CA ARG A 249 10.02 -18.65 -8.63
C ARG A 249 9.57 -20.08 -8.35
N VAL A 250 8.30 -20.25 -7.97
CA VAL A 250 7.71 -21.54 -7.61
C VAL A 250 6.35 -21.65 -8.27
N GLY A 251 6.13 -22.74 -9.01
CA GLY A 251 4.88 -23.05 -9.70
C GLY A 251 3.91 -23.87 -8.86
N PHE A 252 2.62 -23.79 -9.19
CA PHE A 252 1.58 -24.61 -8.60
C PHE A 252 1.88 -26.10 -8.81
N GLY A 253 1.63 -26.93 -7.79
CA GLY A 253 1.83 -28.38 -7.86
C GLY A 253 3.29 -28.85 -7.72
N SER A 254 4.27 -27.93 -7.70
CA SER A 254 5.67 -28.30 -7.44
C SER A 254 5.88 -28.84 -6.02
N ARG A 255 6.95 -29.61 -5.81
CA ARG A 255 7.29 -30.22 -4.51
C ARG A 255 7.74 -29.15 -3.51
N ARG A 256 7.13 -29.10 -2.32
CA ARG A 256 7.47 -28.17 -1.23
C ARG A 256 8.34 -28.84 -0.17
N SER A 257 7.89 -29.96 0.38
CA SER A 257 8.64 -30.77 1.36
C SER A 257 8.02 -32.16 1.47
N GLY A 258 8.82 -33.23 1.43
CA GLY A 258 8.28 -34.59 1.43
C GLY A 258 7.28 -34.80 0.29
N GLU A 259 6.06 -35.21 0.58
CA GLU A 259 4.96 -35.35 -0.39
C GLU A 259 4.10 -34.08 -0.55
N VAL A 260 4.34 -33.05 0.27
CA VAL A 260 3.58 -31.80 0.25
C VAL A 260 3.90 -31.01 -1.01
N LYS A 261 2.85 -30.66 -1.77
CA LYS A 261 2.92 -29.82 -2.98
C LYS A 261 2.51 -28.37 -2.70
N TRP A 262 3.02 -27.45 -3.50
CA TRP A 262 2.58 -26.05 -3.50
C TRP A 262 1.15 -25.92 -4.03
N LYS A 263 0.29 -25.23 -3.27
CA LYS A 263 -1.12 -24.96 -3.61
C LYS A 263 -1.33 -23.61 -4.32
N GLY A 264 -0.24 -22.87 -4.52
CA GLY A 264 -0.22 -21.59 -5.21
C GLY A 264 1.12 -21.39 -5.93
N VAL A 265 1.35 -20.16 -6.38
CA VAL A 265 2.61 -19.74 -6.98
C VAL A 265 3.34 -18.76 -6.06
N MET A 266 4.67 -18.75 -6.14
CA MET A 266 5.49 -17.70 -5.53
C MET A 266 6.05 -16.80 -6.63
N MET A 267 5.75 -15.51 -6.55
CA MET A 267 6.23 -14.50 -7.49
C MET A 267 7.32 -13.64 -6.84
N ALA A 268 8.49 -13.57 -7.47
CA ALA A 268 9.53 -12.61 -7.10
C ALA A 268 9.09 -11.20 -7.46
N ALA A 269 9.06 -10.31 -6.48
CA ALA A 269 8.87 -8.89 -6.70
C ALA A 269 9.60 -8.10 -5.60
N PRO A 270 10.08 -6.88 -5.90
CA PRO A 270 10.61 -5.95 -4.90
C PRO A 270 9.62 -5.71 -3.75
N GLU A 271 10.15 -5.56 -2.54
CA GLU A 271 9.35 -5.13 -1.39
C GLU A 271 8.76 -3.73 -1.62
N GLY A 272 7.52 -3.52 -1.19
CA GLY A 272 6.78 -2.28 -1.43
C GLY A 272 6.13 -2.19 -2.82
N GLN A 273 6.37 -3.13 -3.73
CA GLN A 273 5.68 -3.17 -5.02
C GLN A 273 4.18 -3.45 -4.83
N SER A 274 3.32 -2.86 -5.64
CA SER A 274 1.87 -3.07 -5.57
C SER A 274 1.45 -4.53 -5.84
N ILE A 275 0.51 -5.01 -5.03
CA ILE A 275 -0.28 -6.22 -5.26
C ILE A 275 -1.70 -5.78 -5.58
N ASN A 276 -2.19 -6.21 -6.73
CA ASN A 276 -3.47 -5.79 -7.28
C ASN A 276 -4.47 -6.95 -7.26
N ALA A 277 -5.74 -6.64 -7.03
CA ALA A 277 -6.82 -7.61 -7.14
C ALA A 277 -6.96 -8.10 -8.59
N ILE A 278 -6.98 -9.42 -8.81
CA ILE A 278 -7.09 -10.00 -10.16
C ILE A 278 -8.46 -9.77 -10.81
N ALA A 279 -9.49 -9.57 -9.97
CA ALA A 279 -10.87 -9.36 -10.35
C ALA A 279 -11.60 -8.59 -9.23
N SER A 280 -12.77 -8.04 -9.52
CA SER A 280 -13.60 -7.40 -8.51
C SER A 280 -14.09 -8.42 -7.50
N GLY A 281 -14.30 -8.00 -6.26
CA GLY A 281 -14.65 -8.91 -5.18
C GLY A 281 -14.85 -8.23 -3.83
N LYS A 282 -15.05 -9.02 -2.79
CA LYS A 282 -15.12 -8.58 -1.39
C LYS A 282 -13.99 -9.21 -0.59
N VAL A 283 -13.30 -8.42 0.21
CA VAL A 283 -12.27 -8.90 1.13
C VAL A 283 -12.95 -9.67 2.26
N ILE A 284 -12.63 -10.94 2.40
CA ILE A 284 -13.21 -11.84 3.42
C ILE A 284 -12.22 -12.15 4.55
N TYR A 285 -10.94 -11.85 4.35
CA TYR A 285 -9.90 -11.96 5.38
C TYR A 285 -8.76 -10.99 5.08
N ALA A 286 -8.25 -10.31 6.11
CA ALA A 286 -7.13 -9.38 6.01
C ALA A 286 -6.38 -9.33 7.35
N ASP A 287 -5.52 -10.31 7.62
CA ASP A 287 -4.70 -10.35 8.83
C ASP A 287 -3.47 -11.25 8.64
N TRP A 288 -2.62 -11.31 9.65
CA TRP A 288 -1.48 -12.19 9.73
C TRP A 288 -1.91 -13.66 9.93
N LEU A 289 -1.36 -14.54 9.11
CA LEU A 289 -1.57 -15.99 9.17
C LEU A 289 -0.23 -16.73 9.23
N ARG A 290 -0.11 -17.68 10.16
CA ARG A 290 1.11 -18.49 10.32
C ARG A 290 1.48 -19.17 9.01
N GLY A 291 2.75 -19.04 8.62
CA GLY A 291 3.30 -19.60 7.38
C GLY A 291 3.03 -18.78 6.12
N PHE A 292 2.04 -17.89 6.15
CA PHE A 292 1.66 -17.04 5.00
C PHE A 292 1.88 -15.55 5.26
N GLY A 293 2.19 -15.14 6.49
CA GLY A 293 2.44 -13.74 6.83
C GLY A 293 1.18 -12.90 6.78
N MET A 294 1.30 -11.64 6.38
CA MET A 294 0.14 -10.79 6.09
C MET A 294 -0.58 -11.35 4.86
N VAL A 295 -1.83 -11.78 5.07
CA VAL A 295 -2.65 -12.42 4.05
C VAL A 295 -3.91 -11.61 3.81
N MET A 296 -4.25 -11.45 2.54
CA MET A 296 -5.58 -11.03 2.11
C MET A 296 -6.25 -12.15 1.33
N VAL A 297 -7.54 -12.37 1.60
CA VAL A 297 -8.38 -13.27 0.81
C VAL A 297 -9.54 -12.45 0.25
N VAL A 298 -9.76 -12.56 -1.05
CA VAL A 298 -10.83 -11.88 -1.78
C VAL A 298 -11.79 -12.93 -2.35
N ASP A 299 -13.07 -12.81 -2.02
CA ASP A 299 -14.16 -13.54 -2.65
C ASP A 299 -14.58 -12.86 -3.96
N HIS A 300 -14.65 -13.63 -5.04
CA HIS A 300 -15.09 -13.18 -6.36
C HIS A 300 -16.49 -13.69 -6.74
N GLY A 301 -17.17 -14.42 -5.85
CA GLY A 301 -18.44 -15.07 -6.10
C GLY A 301 -18.33 -16.43 -6.80
N LYS A 302 -19.46 -17.13 -6.90
CA LYS A 302 -19.56 -18.48 -7.51
C LYS A 302 -18.56 -19.50 -6.93
N GLY A 303 -18.13 -19.29 -5.68
CA GLY A 303 -17.14 -20.13 -5.00
C GLY A 303 -15.69 -19.89 -5.39
N TYR A 304 -15.39 -18.81 -6.13
CA TYR A 304 -14.03 -18.41 -6.46
C TYR A 304 -13.44 -17.50 -5.40
N MET A 305 -12.19 -17.77 -5.02
CA MET A 305 -11.42 -16.92 -4.10
C MET A 305 -10.01 -16.74 -4.63
N SER A 306 -9.41 -15.59 -4.35
CA SER A 306 -7.99 -15.35 -4.52
C SER A 306 -7.33 -15.02 -3.16
N LEU A 307 -6.13 -15.55 -2.95
CA LEU A 307 -5.35 -15.35 -1.74
C LEU A 307 -4.01 -14.72 -2.09
N TYR A 308 -3.66 -13.67 -1.36
CA TYR A 308 -2.46 -12.87 -1.50
C TYR A 308 -1.69 -12.90 -0.18
N GLY A 309 -0.57 -13.62 -0.14
CA GLY A 309 0.24 -13.81 1.07
C GLY A 309 1.63 -13.16 0.97
N HIS A 310 2.31 -13.14 2.11
CA HIS A 310 3.63 -12.54 2.32
C HIS A 310 3.68 -11.02 2.11
N ALA A 311 2.52 -10.35 2.15
CA ALA A 311 2.47 -8.90 1.99
C ALA A 311 3.28 -8.18 3.09
N GLN A 312 3.84 -7.01 2.76
CA GLN A 312 4.43 -6.13 3.76
C GLN A 312 3.31 -5.45 4.56
N THR A 313 2.29 -4.97 3.86
CA THR A 313 1.13 -4.30 4.44
C THR A 313 -0.11 -4.54 3.60
N LEU A 314 -1.27 -4.51 4.25
CA LEU A 314 -2.59 -4.63 3.63
C LEU A 314 -3.22 -3.23 3.56
N LEU A 315 -3.77 -2.90 2.40
CA LEU A 315 -4.37 -1.59 2.13
C LEU A 315 -5.90 -1.63 2.19
N LYS A 316 -6.47 -2.82 2.37
CA LYS A 316 -7.89 -3.08 2.56
C LYS A 316 -8.11 -3.94 3.79
N ASP A 317 -9.28 -3.78 4.40
CA ASP A 317 -9.69 -4.48 5.59
C ASP A 317 -10.80 -5.50 5.26
N ALA A 318 -11.07 -6.43 6.16
CA ALA A 318 -12.13 -7.41 5.96
C ALA A 318 -13.49 -6.72 5.88
N GLY A 319 -14.26 -7.05 4.84
CA GLY A 319 -15.54 -6.40 4.52
C GLY A 319 -15.45 -5.42 3.34
N ASP A 320 -14.27 -4.90 3.01
CA ASP A 320 -14.10 -3.95 1.91
C ASP A 320 -14.42 -4.58 0.55
N SER A 321 -15.04 -3.80 -0.32
CA SER A 321 -15.15 -4.15 -1.74
C SER A 321 -13.90 -3.69 -2.50
N VAL A 322 -13.47 -4.51 -3.46
CA VAL A 322 -12.30 -4.23 -4.31
C VAL A 322 -12.67 -4.37 -5.76
N ASN A 323 -12.09 -3.51 -6.60
CA ASN A 323 -12.25 -3.55 -8.04
C ASN A 323 -11.11 -4.33 -8.69
N LYS A 324 -11.36 -4.90 -9.87
CA LYS A 324 -10.30 -5.48 -10.71
C LYS A 324 -9.18 -4.47 -10.94
N GLY A 325 -7.95 -4.88 -10.66
CA GLY A 325 -6.73 -4.08 -10.84
C GLY A 325 -6.46 -3.10 -9.70
N GLU A 326 -7.34 -2.99 -8.71
CA GLU A 326 -7.14 -2.13 -7.55
C GLU A 326 -5.98 -2.64 -6.68
N THR A 327 -5.14 -1.71 -6.21
CA THR A 327 -4.02 -2.02 -5.31
C THR A 327 -4.55 -2.34 -3.91
N ILE A 328 -4.38 -3.59 -3.49
CA ILE A 328 -4.96 -4.12 -2.24
C ILE A 328 -3.92 -4.37 -1.16
N ALA A 329 -2.65 -4.56 -1.53
CA ALA A 329 -1.55 -4.80 -0.61
C ALA A 329 -0.22 -4.40 -1.26
N LEU A 330 0.86 -4.40 -0.46
CA LEU A 330 2.22 -4.23 -0.96
C LEU A 330 3.01 -5.52 -0.76
N VAL A 331 3.83 -5.89 -1.75
CA VAL A 331 4.73 -7.03 -1.69
C VAL A 331 5.65 -6.89 -0.49
N GLY A 332 5.84 -7.97 0.24
CA GLY A 332 6.75 -8.01 1.37
C GLY A 332 7.48 -9.33 1.47
N ARG A 333 7.88 -9.62 2.69
CA ARG A 333 8.58 -10.85 3.07
C ARG A 333 7.98 -11.45 4.35
N SER A 334 6.73 -11.11 4.69
CA SER A 334 6.10 -11.56 5.94
C SER A 334 5.86 -13.07 5.96
N GLY A 335 5.62 -13.66 7.13
CA GLY A 335 5.49 -15.11 7.30
C GLY A 335 6.86 -15.80 7.30
N GLY A 336 7.90 -15.09 7.74
CA GLY A 336 9.25 -15.63 7.86
C GLY A 336 10.00 -15.88 6.54
N GLN A 337 9.55 -15.28 5.43
CA GLN A 337 10.27 -15.36 4.16
C GLN A 337 11.61 -14.61 4.24
N THR A 338 12.63 -15.17 3.58
CA THR A 338 13.96 -14.55 3.47
C THR A 338 14.01 -13.52 2.35
N GLU A 339 13.27 -13.80 1.28
CA GLU A 339 13.26 -13.06 0.03
C GLU A 339 11.90 -12.37 -0.15
N PRO A 340 11.85 -11.15 -0.71
CA PRO A 340 10.59 -10.52 -1.00
C PRO A 340 9.89 -11.19 -2.19
N GLY A 341 8.57 -11.30 -2.06
CA GLY A 341 7.72 -11.91 -3.06
C GLY A 341 6.27 -12.03 -2.62
N LEU A 342 5.42 -12.40 -3.57
CA LEU A 342 4.00 -12.65 -3.36
C LEU A 342 3.74 -14.16 -3.39
N TYR A 343 3.09 -14.68 -2.36
CA TYR A 343 2.38 -15.96 -2.48
C TYR A 343 1.00 -15.70 -3.05
N PHE A 344 0.66 -16.37 -4.14
CA PHE A 344 -0.63 -16.18 -4.80
C PHE A 344 -1.30 -17.52 -5.08
N GLU A 345 -2.55 -17.64 -4.64
CA GLU A 345 -3.35 -18.85 -4.77
C GLU A 345 -4.76 -18.49 -5.26
N VAL A 346 -5.30 -19.31 -6.16
CA VAL A 346 -6.69 -19.24 -6.58
C VAL A 346 -7.40 -20.49 -6.08
N ARG A 347 -8.60 -20.32 -5.55
CA ARG A 347 -9.45 -21.44 -5.12
C ARG A 347 -10.78 -21.41 -5.86
N HIS A 348 -11.32 -22.58 -6.12
CA HIS A 348 -12.68 -22.77 -6.61
C HIS A 348 -13.36 -23.84 -5.76
N LYS A 349 -14.48 -23.49 -5.13
CA LYS A 349 -15.25 -24.36 -4.22
C LYS A 349 -14.37 -24.99 -3.12
N GLY A 350 -13.50 -24.16 -2.54
CA GLY A 350 -12.60 -24.54 -1.44
C GLY A 350 -11.32 -25.25 -1.86
N GLN A 351 -11.20 -25.72 -3.11
CA GLN A 351 -10.01 -26.41 -3.62
C GLN A 351 -9.06 -25.44 -4.33
N ALA A 352 -7.76 -25.60 -4.11
CA ALA A 352 -6.74 -24.83 -4.80
C ALA A 352 -6.63 -25.26 -6.28
N VAL A 353 -6.62 -24.29 -7.18
CA VAL A 353 -6.51 -24.49 -8.63
C VAL A 353 -5.33 -23.70 -9.18
N ASP A 354 -4.74 -24.16 -10.27
CA ASP A 354 -3.59 -23.51 -10.89
C ASP A 354 -3.95 -22.06 -11.34
N PRO A 355 -3.32 -21.02 -10.75
CA PRO A 355 -3.59 -19.64 -11.10
C PRO A 355 -3.24 -19.30 -12.57
N ALA A 356 -2.30 -20.03 -13.18
CA ALA A 356 -1.91 -19.81 -14.57
C ALA A 356 -3.04 -20.10 -15.58
N ARG A 357 -4.11 -20.79 -15.16
CA ARG A 357 -5.32 -20.99 -15.97
C ARG A 357 -6.18 -19.74 -16.12
N TYR A 358 -6.03 -18.78 -15.21
CA TYR A 358 -6.82 -17.54 -15.18
C TYR A 358 -5.96 -16.32 -15.53
N CYS A 359 -4.71 -16.29 -15.05
CA CYS A 359 -3.81 -15.16 -15.23
C CYS A 359 -2.87 -15.34 -16.42
N ARG A 360 -2.70 -14.30 -17.24
CA ARG A 360 -1.65 -14.22 -18.27
C ARG A 360 -0.80 -12.96 -18.10
N ARG A 361 0.42 -13.06 -18.60
CA ARG A 361 1.39 -11.96 -18.59
C ARG A 361 1.04 -10.89 -19.61
#